data_AF-A0A445AQ34-F1
#
_entry.id   AF-A0A445AQ34-F1
#
_cell.length_a   1.000
_cell.length_b   1.000
_cell.length_c   1.000
_cell.angle_alpha   90.00
_cell.angle_beta   90.00
_cell.angle_gamma   90.00
#
_symmetry.space_group_name_H-M   'P 1'
#
loop_
_entity.id
_entity.type
_entity.pdbx_description
1 polymer ?
#
loop_
_entity_poly.entity_id
_entity_poly.type
_entity_poly.pdbx_seq_one_letter_code
_entity_poly.pdbx_strand_id
1 'polypeptide(L)'
;MQFTYKFLKNSPGKIICVCKVEGCPWKLSAYAMGKNTSFLVVRHFIKNHKHSAQDVLESTHSFRSNLVSSIIVDKLRLTPDKLPNDIRNDIFKEYGFSLTYHQAWTAKEKALAEINGVPKDSYMLIPWICNRLVKTDPQTLSI
;
A
#
# COMPACT_ATOMS: atom_id res chain seq x y z
N MET A 1 9.23 0.19 9.62
CA MET A 1 8.22 -0.90 9.69
C MET A 1 7.67 -0.92 11.11
N GLN A 2 6.36 -0.86 11.33
CA GLN A 2 5.77 -0.64 12.65
C GLN A 2 4.59 -1.59 12.89
N PHE A 3 4.57 -2.26 14.03
CA PHE A 3 3.42 -3.05 14.47
C PHE A 3 2.28 -2.12 14.88
N THR A 4 1.06 -2.41 14.44
CA THR A 4 -0.13 -1.66 14.85
C THR A 4 -0.89 -2.36 15.96
N TYR A 5 -1.62 -1.57 16.75
CA TYR A 5 -2.39 -2.04 17.90
C TYR A 5 -3.82 -1.49 17.85
N LYS A 6 -4.71 -2.09 18.65
CA LYS A 6 -6.06 -1.60 18.93
C LYS A 6 -6.29 -1.55 20.44
N PHE A 7 -7.17 -0.64 20.88
CA PHE A 7 -7.57 -0.56 22.28
C PHE A 7 -8.69 -1.56 22.56
N LEU A 8 -8.49 -2.45 23.53
CA LEU A 8 -9.59 -3.18 24.15
C LEU A 8 -10.28 -2.34 25.22
N LYS A 9 -9.53 -1.47 25.90
CA LYS A 9 -10.05 -0.50 26.85
C LYS A 9 -9.20 0.76 26.78
N ASN A 10 -9.86 1.91 26.72
CA ASN A 10 -9.22 3.22 26.85
C ASN A 10 -10.08 4.05 27.81
N SER A 11 -9.56 4.28 29.01
CA SER A 11 -10.24 5.04 30.05
C SER A 11 -9.20 5.66 30.98
N PRO A 12 -9.51 6.76 31.68
CA PRO A 12 -8.55 7.46 32.54
C PRO A 12 -7.86 6.56 33.57
N GLY A 13 -8.58 5.55 34.08
CA GLY A 13 -8.05 4.60 35.07
C GLY A 13 -7.34 3.36 34.50
N LYS A 14 -7.49 3.09 33.20
CA LYS A 14 -7.10 1.81 32.60
C LYS A 14 -6.99 1.89 31.08
N ILE A 15 -5.83 1.46 30.57
CA ILE A 15 -5.57 1.26 29.15
C ILE A 15 -5.17 -0.20 28.91
N ILE A 16 -5.79 -0.84 27.92
CA ILE A 16 -5.37 -2.14 27.41
C ILE A 16 -5.25 -2.04 25.89
N CYS A 17 -4.04 -2.27 25.40
CA CYS A 17 -3.73 -2.37 23.97
C CYS A 17 -3.39 -3.81 23.61
N VAL A 18 -3.85 -4.26 22.45
CA VAL A 18 -3.48 -5.56 21.86
C VAL A 18 -3.09 -5.35 20.41
N CYS A 19 -2.35 -6.30 19.84
CA CYS A 19 -2.04 -6.23 18.41
C CYS A 19 -3.34 -6.33 17.59
N LYS A 20 -3.35 -5.73 16.40
CA LYS A 20 -4.50 -5.86 15.49
C LYS A 20 -4.68 -7.29 14.97
N VAL A 21 -3.58 -8.02 14.74
CA VAL A 21 -3.59 -9.39 14.23
C VAL A 21 -4.19 -10.33 15.27
N GLU A 22 -5.24 -11.06 14.89
CA GLU A 22 -5.89 -12.04 15.77
C GLU A 22 -4.93 -13.18 16.15
N GLY A 23 -5.01 -13.64 17.40
CA GLY A 23 -4.11 -14.67 17.94
C GLY A 23 -2.69 -14.20 18.26
N CYS A 24 -2.32 -12.95 17.95
CA CYS A 24 -1.02 -12.41 18.35
C CYS A 24 -0.95 -12.19 19.87
N PRO A 25 0.13 -12.64 20.54
CA PRO A 25 0.24 -12.53 22.00
C PRO A 25 0.63 -11.13 22.51
N TRP A 26 1.03 -10.21 21.62
CA TRP A 26 1.45 -8.87 22.02
C TRP A 26 0.31 -8.12 22.72
N LYS A 27 0.62 -7.59 23.91
CA LYS A 27 -0.36 -6.91 24.78
C LYS A 27 0.34 -5.94 25.71
N LEU A 28 -0.27 -4.77 25.91
CA LEU A 28 0.10 -3.78 26.90
C LEU A 28 -1.10 -3.52 27.81
N SER A 29 -0.90 -3.50 29.13
CA SER A 29 -1.93 -3.11 30.09
C SER A 29 -1.36 -2.14 31.11
N ALA A 30 -1.97 -0.97 31.20
CA ALA A 30 -1.60 0.10 32.12
C ALA A 30 -2.79 0.52 32.98
N TYR A 31 -2.51 0.86 34.23
CA TYR A 31 -3.52 1.14 35.26
C TYR A 31 -3.15 2.38 36.06
N ALA A 32 -4.14 3.16 36.46
CA ALA A 32 -3.92 4.33 37.30
C ALA A 32 -3.41 3.94 38.69
N MET A 33 -2.53 4.78 39.23
CA MET A 33 -2.01 4.65 40.58
C MET A 33 -3.00 5.30 41.56
N GLY A 34 -4.09 4.61 41.87
CA GLY A 34 -5.11 5.07 42.84
C GLY A 34 -6.20 5.99 42.27
N LYS A 35 -7.08 6.47 43.16
CA LYS A 35 -8.17 7.40 42.81
C LYS A 35 -7.58 8.81 42.73
N ASN A 36 -7.73 9.48 41.58
CA ASN A 36 -7.28 10.86 41.29
C ASN A 36 -5.83 11.06 40.81
N THR A 37 -5.18 10.04 40.22
CA THR A 37 -3.91 10.24 39.52
C THR A 37 -4.09 10.18 38.00
N SER A 38 -3.38 11.04 37.28
CA SER A 38 -3.28 11.01 35.81
C SER A 38 -2.19 10.05 35.32
N PHE A 39 -1.40 9.48 36.23
CA PHE A 39 -0.30 8.58 35.91
C PHE A 39 -0.79 7.14 35.77
N LEU A 40 -0.54 6.57 34.59
CA LEU A 40 -0.75 5.16 34.31
C LEU A 40 0.58 4.41 34.44
N VAL A 41 0.57 3.29 35.16
CA VAL A 41 1.71 2.38 35.27
C VAL A 41 1.45 1.14 34.45
N VAL A 42 2.41 0.78 33.60
CA VAL A 42 2.39 -0.48 32.85
C VAL A 42 2.54 -1.64 33.84
N ARG A 43 1.50 -2.46 33.96
CA ARG A 43 1.51 -3.65 34.83
C ARG A 43 1.81 -4.93 34.07
N HIS A 44 1.34 -5.04 32.84
CA HIS A 44 1.59 -6.20 32.01
C HIS A 44 2.05 -5.74 30.62
N PHE A 45 3.17 -6.27 30.17
CA PHE A 45 3.67 -6.03 28.84
C PHE A 45 4.23 -7.33 28.24
N ILE A 46 3.60 -7.79 27.17
CA ILE A 46 4.08 -8.89 26.34
C ILE A 46 4.65 -8.26 25.08
N LYS A 47 5.98 -8.26 24.96
CA LYS A 47 6.70 -7.63 23.84
C LYS A 47 6.64 -8.46 22.54
N ASN A 48 6.48 -9.77 22.65
CA ASN A 48 6.65 -10.67 21.51
C ASN A 48 5.45 -10.60 20.56
N HIS A 49 5.74 -10.50 19.27
CA HIS A 49 4.79 -10.75 18.19
C HIS A 49 5.03 -12.15 17.62
N LYS A 50 3.96 -12.82 17.17
CA LYS A 50 4.03 -14.10 16.44
C LYS A 50 3.65 -13.92 14.97
N HIS A 51 4.11 -12.83 14.36
CA HIS A 51 3.86 -12.50 12.97
C HIS A 51 4.89 -11.44 12.52
N SER A 52 5.10 -11.32 11.21
CA SER A 52 5.88 -10.23 10.62
C SER A 52 5.12 -8.92 10.78
N ALA A 53 5.84 -7.79 10.85
CA ALA A 53 5.21 -6.47 10.78
C ALA A 53 4.45 -6.27 9.46
N GLN A 54 4.76 -7.08 8.44
CA GLN A 54 4.07 -7.13 7.15
C GLN A 54 2.66 -7.73 7.25
N ASP A 55 2.42 -8.64 8.20
CA ASP A 55 1.11 -9.31 8.36
C ASP A 55 0.03 -8.36 8.91
N VAL A 56 0.46 -7.25 9.53
CA VAL A 56 -0.40 -6.19 10.05
C VAL A 56 -0.84 -5.22 8.96
N LEU A 57 -0.30 -5.34 7.75
CA LEU A 57 -0.79 -4.58 6.61
C LEU A 57 -2.17 -5.11 6.20
N GLU A 58 -3.21 -4.66 6.91
CA GLU A 58 -4.37 -4.04 6.26
C GLU A 58 -3.87 -2.83 5.46
N SER A 59 -3.00 -3.08 4.47
CA SER A 59 -2.59 -2.04 3.56
C SER A 59 -3.85 -1.69 2.80
N THR A 60 -4.21 -0.41 2.77
CA THR A 60 -5.15 0.10 1.78
C THR A 60 -4.86 -0.57 0.42
N HIS A 61 -5.90 -0.87 -0.35
CA HIS A 61 -5.74 -1.51 -1.68
C HIS A 61 -4.62 -0.87 -2.53
N SER A 62 -4.38 0.43 -2.33
CA SER A 62 -3.31 1.21 -2.98
C SER A 62 -1.89 0.79 -2.59
N PHE A 63 -1.58 0.49 -1.33
CA PHE A 63 -0.19 0.21 -0.92
C PHE A 63 0.31 -1.16 -1.40
N ARG A 64 -0.49 -2.23 -1.22
CA ARG A 64 -0.15 -3.55 -1.79
C ARG A 64 -0.04 -3.51 -3.31
N SER A 65 -0.91 -2.79 -4.00
CA SER A 65 -0.79 -2.65 -5.45
C SER A 65 0.44 -1.87 -5.89
N ASN A 66 0.87 -0.83 -5.15
CA ASN A 66 2.12 -0.11 -5.44
C ASN A 66 3.35 -1.00 -5.29
N LEU A 67 3.45 -1.72 -4.17
CA LEU A 67 4.58 -2.63 -3.93
C LEU A 67 4.63 -3.72 -5.01
N VAL A 68 3.49 -4.33 -5.33
CA VAL A 68 3.43 -5.37 -6.36
C VAL A 68 3.74 -4.78 -7.74
N SER A 69 3.25 -3.58 -8.05
CA SER A 69 3.56 -2.87 -9.30
C SER A 69 5.06 -2.81 -9.52
N SER A 70 5.83 -2.33 -8.54
CA SER A 70 7.29 -2.23 -8.67
C SER A 70 7.99 -3.59 -8.81
N ILE A 71 7.44 -4.66 -8.21
CA ILE A 71 8.00 -6.02 -8.33
C ILE A 71 7.76 -6.60 -9.72
N ILE A 72 6.61 -6.29 -10.34
CA ILE A 72 6.21 -6.93 -11.60
C ILE A 72 6.61 -6.16 -12.85
N VAL A 73 7.15 -4.93 -12.75
CA VAL A 73 7.56 -4.11 -13.91
C VAL A 73 8.46 -4.90 -14.86
N ASP A 74 9.56 -5.46 -14.37
CA ASP A 74 10.52 -6.17 -15.22
C ASP A 74 9.93 -7.46 -15.81
N LYS A 75 9.06 -8.14 -15.06
CA LYS A 75 8.36 -9.34 -15.54
C LYS A 75 7.37 -8.98 -16.65
N LEU A 76 6.63 -7.87 -16.51
CA LEU A 76 5.66 -7.41 -17.50
C LEU A 76 6.30 -6.85 -18.77
N ARG A 77 7.56 -6.38 -18.72
CA ARG A 77 8.31 -6.04 -19.95
C ARG A 77 8.47 -7.24 -20.89
N LEU A 78 8.60 -8.44 -20.33
CA LEU A 78 8.74 -9.69 -21.10
C LEU A 78 7.38 -10.34 -21.40
N THR A 79 6.41 -10.19 -20.50
CA THR A 79 5.08 -10.81 -20.62
C THR A 79 3.96 -9.80 -20.29
N PRO A 80 3.64 -8.85 -21.19
CA PRO A 80 2.68 -7.78 -20.90
C PRO A 80 1.22 -8.26 -20.79
N ASP A 81 0.91 -9.40 -21.40
CA ASP A 81 -0.40 -10.04 -21.46
C ASP A 81 -0.78 -10.80 -20.19
N LYS A 82 0.16 -10.96 -19.24
CA LYS A 82 -0.03 -11.70 -17.99
C LYS A 82 -1.31 -11.34 -17.25
N LEU A 83 -2.12 -12.34 -16.89
CA LEU A 83 -3.43 -12.09 -16.28
C LEU A 83 -3.29 -11.71 -14.80
N PRO A 84 -4.23 -10.93 -14.25
CA PRO A 84 -4.23 -10.60 -12.83
C PRO A 84 -4.23 -11.83 -11.92
N ASN A 85 -4.93 -12.90 -12.30
CA ASN A 85 -4.92 -14.14 -11.52
C ASN A 85 -3.56 -14.84 -11.53
N ASP A 86 -2.81 -14.75 -12.62
CA ASP A 86 -1.44 -15.28 -12.68
C ASP A 86 -0.52 -14.46 -11.78
N ILE A 87 -0.68 -13.14 -11.77
CA ILE A 87 0.04 -12.24 -10.84
C ILE A 87 -0.27 -12.61 -9.38
N ARG A 88 -1.54 -12.89 -9.04
CA ARG A 88 -1.90 -13.34 -7.68
C ARG A 88 -1.19 -14.63 -7.31
N ASN A 89 -1.19 -15.61 -8.21
CA ASN A 89 -0.57 -16.91 -7.99
C ASN A 89 0.94 -16.80 -7.84
N ASP A 90 1.59 -16.01 -8.68
CA ASP A 90 3.04 -15.81 -8.61
C ASP A 90 3.46 -15.07 -7.35
N ILE A 91 2.74 -14.02 -6.97
CA ILE A 91 3.02 -13.28 -5.74
C ILE A 91 2.83 -14.17 -4.51
N PHE A 92 1.81 -15.01 -4.50
CA PHE A 92 1.63 -15.97 -3.42
C PHE A 92 2.75 -17.02 -3.38
N LYS A 93 3.15 -17.57 -4.53
CA LYS A 93 4.21 -18.59 -4.62
C LYS A 93 5.59 -18.05 -4.22
N GLU A 94 5.90 -16.82 -4.62
CA GLU A 94 7.23 -16.23 -4.46
C GLU A 94 7.38 -15.48 -3.12
N TYR A 95 6.31 -14.83 -2.64
CA TYR A 95 6.37 -13.97 -1.45
C TYR A 95 5.43 -14.39 -0.32
N GLY A 96 4.59 -15.43 -0.52
CA GLY A 96 3.77 -16.02 0.54
C GLY A 96 2.53 -15.24 0.95
N PHE A 97 2.24 -14.09 0.32
CA PHE A 97 1.04 -13.30 0.63
C PHE A 97 0.05 -13.28 -0.53
N SER A 98 -1.24 -13.22 -0.19
CA SER A 98 -2.32 -13.22 -1.17
C SER A 98 -2.76 -11.79 -1.54
N LEU A 99 -3.16 -11.65 -2.81
CA LEU A 99 -3.75 -10.45 -3.36
C LEU A 99 -5.22 -10.68 -3.68
N THR A 100 -6.04 -9.65 -3.54
CA THR A 100 -7.37 -9.63 -4.18
C THR A 100 -7.21 -9.46 -5.68
N TYR A 101 -8.24 -9.85 -6.46
CA TYR A 101 -8.25 -9.62 -7.91
C TYR A 101 -8.02 -8.14 -8.26
N HIS A 102 -8.74 -7.24 -7.59
CA HIS A 102 -8.61 -5.81 -7.82
C HIS A 102 -7.20 -5.30 -7.52
N GLN A 103 -6.54 -5.77 -6.46
CA GLN A 103 -5.15 -5.39 -6.17
C GLN A 103 -4.18 -5.82 -7.28
N ALA A 104 -4.34 -7.04 -7.80
CA ALA A 104 -3.51 -7.53 -8.88
C ALA A 104 -3.77 -6.79 -10.21
N TRP A 105 -5.04 -6.50 -10.52
CA TRP A 105 -5.40 -5.65 -11.66
C TRP A 105 -4.79 -4.25 -11.54
N THR A 106 -4.96 -3.58 -10.40
CA THR A 106 -4.39 -2.24 -10.18
C THR A 106 -2.86 -2.25 -10.23
N ALA A 107 -2.20 -3.28 -9.71
CA ALA A 107 -0.74 -3.41 -9.80
C ALA A 107 -0.29 -3.56 -11.26
N LYS A 108 -1.00 -4.36 -12.06
CA LYS A 108 -0.74 -4.53 -13.49
C LYS A 108 -0.87 -3.20 -14.24
N GLU A 109 -1.98 -2.49 -14.06
CA GLU A 109 -2.22 -1.21 -14.74
C GLU A 109 -1.16 -0.16 -14.40
N LYS A 110 -0.74 -0.09 -13.13
CA LYS A 110 0.34 0.82 -12.70
C LYS A 110 1.67 0.46 -13.34
N ALA A 111 2.03 -0.81 -13.35
CA ALA A 111 3.28 -1.26 -13.95
C ALA A 111 3.28 -1.04 -15.47
N LEU A 112 2.16 -1.26 -16.15
CA LEU A 112 2.02 -0.97 -17.59
C LEU A 112 2.12 0.53 -17.88
N ALA A 113 1.55 1.39 -17.03
CA ALA A 113 1.69 2.84 -17.14
C ALA A 113 3.15 3.29 -16.95
N GLU A 114 3.92 2.61 -16.09
CA GLU A 114 5.35 2.88 -15.92
C GLU A 114 6.18 2.42 -17.14
N ILE A 115 5.83 1.28 -17.74
CA ILE A 115 6.53 0.74 -18.92
C ILE A 115 6.23 1.56 -20.18
N ASN A 116 4.96 1.86 -20.43
CA ASN A 116 4.50 2.47 -21.68
C ASN A 116 4.31 3.98 -21.60
N GLY A 117 4.41 4.56 -20.40
CA GLY A 117 3.95 5.91 -20.12
C GLY A 117 2.43 5.99 -20.00
N VAL A 118 1.94 7.13 -19.51
CA VAL A 118 0.51 7.40 -19.44
C VAL A 118 0.09 8.11 -20.73
N PRO A 119 -0.93 7.62 -21.47
CA PRO A 119 -1.35 8.26 -22.73
C PRO A 119 -1.65 9.76 -22.57
N LYS A 120 -2.22 10.14 -21.42
CA LYS A 120 -2.49 11.53 -21.05
C LYS A 120 -1.25 12.43 -21.18
N ASP A 121 -0.09 11.94 -20.78
CA ASP A 121 1.16 12.71 -20.79
C ASP A 121 1.64 12.95 -22.23
N SER A 122 1.40 12.00 -23.15
CA SER A 122 1.67 12.18 -24.58
C SER A 122 0.80 13.27 -25.22
N TYR A 123 -0.47 13.38 -24.80
CA TYR A 123 -1.39 14.42 -25.29
C TYR A 123 -1.05 15.82 -24.75
N MET A 124 -0.37 15.94 -23.60
CA MET A 124 0.03 17.25 -23.05
C MET A 124 1.05 18.01 -23.92
N LEU A 125 1.75 17.31 -24.82
CA LEU A 125 2.70 17.91 -25.75
C LEU A 125 2.02 18.52 -26.99
N ILE A 126 0.78 18.14 -27.28
CA ILE A 126 0.06 18.57 -28.49
C ILE A 126 -0.07 20.10 -28.58
N PRO A 127 -0.50 20.83 -27.54
CA PRO A 127 -0.63 22.28 -27.63
C PRO A 127 0.71 22.98 -27.93
N TRP A 128 1.82 22.47 -27.37
CA TRP A 128 3.14 23.00 -27.63
C TRP A 128 3.61 22.71 -29.07
N ILE A 129 3.39 21.49 -29.57
CA ILE A 129 3.69 21.11 -30.95
C ILE A 129 2.89 21.99 -31.93
N CYS A 130 1.58 22.14 -31.73
CA CYS A 130 0.72 22.98 -32.56
C CYS A 130 1.21 24.42 -32.62
N ASN A 131 1.56 25.02 -31.48
CA ASN A 131 2.10 26.38 -31.43
C ASN A 131 3.42 26.51 -32.20
N ARG A 132 4.32 25.52 -32.08
CA ARG A 132 5.60 25.52 -32.79
C ARG A 132 5.42 25.38 -34.30
N LEU A 133 4.46 24.56 -34.75
CA LEU A 133 4.13 24.40 -36.16
C LEU A 133 3.61 25.72 -36.76
N VAL A 134 2.66 26.38 -36.09
CA VAL A 134 2.13 27.70 -36.52
C VAL A 134 3.23 28.76 -36.62
N LYS A 135 4.21 28.76 -35.70
CA LYS A 135 5.34 29.69 -35.73
C LYS A 135 6.35 29.42 -36.86
N THR A 136 6.49 28.16 -37.27
CA THR A 136 7.50 27.75 -38.26
C THR A 136 6.94 27.83 -39.68
N ASP A 137 5.63 27.59 -39.85
CA ASP A 137 4.91 27.80 -41.10
C ASP A 137 3.55 28.46 -40.80
N PRO A 138 3.41 29.78 -41.05
CA PRO A 138 2.19 30.53 -40.79
C PRO A 138 0.95 30.07 -41.59
N GLN A 139 1.12 29.25 -42.64
CA GLN A 139 -0.01 28.65 -43.36
C GLN A 139 -0.53 27.36 -42.72
N THR A 140 0.12 26.88 -41.65
CA THR A 140 -0.32 25.68 -40.94
C THR A 140 -1.60 25.97 -40.16
N LEU A 141 -2.70 25.34 -40.55
CA LEU A 141 -3.95 25.32 -39.78
C LEU A 141 -3.81 24.33 -38.62
N SER A 142 -3.65 24.84 -37.40
CA SER A 142 -3.79 24.04 -36.17
C SER A 142 -5.27 23.76 -35.89
N ILE A 143 -5.61 22.50 -35.66
CA ILE A 143 -6.94 21.99 -35.30
C ILE A 143 -7.34 22.38 -33.88
#